data_AF-A0A3N5RX40-F1
#
_entry.id   AF-A0A3N5RX40-F1
#
_cell.length_a   1.000
_cell.length_b   1.000
_cell.length_c   1.000
_cell.angle_alpha   90.00
_cell.angle_beta   90.00
_cell.angle_gamma   90.00
#
_symmetry.space_group_name_H-M   'P 1'
#
loop_
_entity.id
_entity.type
_entity.pdbx_description
1 polymer ?
#
loop_
_entity_poly.entity_id
_entity_poly.type
_entity_poly.pdbx_seq_one_letter_code
_entity_poly.pdbx_strand_id
1 'polypeptide(L)'
;MNFFLDSAKIDEIRYAYLNWGINGVTSNPRHILASGKPFFSVIRELAEEFKGRDFPISVEINPHLEDAKSMVTDARKLASMSENFVIKIPCTEQ
;
A
#
# COMPACT_ATOMS: atom_id res chain seq x y z
N MET A 1 14.04 -8.90 12.81
CA MET A 1 12.64 -9.29 12.55
C MET A 1 11.90 -8.01 12.19
N ASN A 2 11.10 -8.01 11.12
CA ASN A 2 10.34 -6.83 10.72
C ASN A 2 8.86 -7.02 11.07
N PHE A 3 8.23 -5.99 11.62
CA PHE A 3 6.82 -5.98 11.99
C PHE A 3 6.04 -5.04 11.07
N PHE A 4 5.00 -5.55 10.42
CA PHE A 4 4.16 -4.78 9.52
C PHE A 4 2.75 -4.69 10.07
N LEU A 5 2.14 -3.50 10.00
CA LEU A 5 0.72 -3.33 10.31
C LEU A 5 -0.10 -3.54 9.04
N ASP A 6 -1.15 -4.36 9.14
CA ASP A 6 -2.09 -4.59 8.03
C ASP A 6 -3.30 -3.64 8.18
N SER A 7 -3.21 -2.45 7.57
CA SER A 7 -4.26 -1.41 7.64
C SER A 7 -4.13 -0.42 6.48
N ALA A 8 -5.18 0.37 6.26
CA ALA A 8 -5.21 1.49 5.33
C ALA A 8 -5.69 2.81 5.97
N LYS A 9 -5.84 2.83 7.31
CA LYS A 9 -6.28 4.01 8.05
C LYS A 9 -5.08 4.74 8.65
N ILE A 10 -4.89 6.00 8.26
CA ILE A 10 -3.71 6.79 8.59
C ILE A 10 -3.55 7.01 10.11
N ASP A 11 -4.64 7.17 10.84
CA ASP A 11 -4.64 7.34 12.30
C ASP A 11 -4.14 6.08 13.03
N GLU A 12 -4.62 4.90 12.64
CA GLU A 12 -4.15 3.61 13.17
C GLU A 12 -2.66 3.39 12.85
N ILE A 13 -2.26 3.67 11.59
CA ILE A 13 -0.88 3.53 11.13
C ILE A 13 0.06 4.47 11.87
N ARG A 14 -0.32 5.74 12.03
CA ARG A 14 0.47 6.74 12.76
C ARG A 14 0.62 6.35 14.22
N TYR A 15 -0.46 5.87 14.85
CA TYR A 15 -0.41 5.37 16.21
C TYR A 15 0.57 4.20 16.36
N ALA A 16 0.48 3.18 15.50
CA ALA A 16 1.37 2.02 15.54
C ALA A 16 2.84 2.40 15.26
N TYR A 17 3.08 3.31 14.32
CA TYR A 17 4.42 3.81 14.02
C TYR A 17 5.07 4.48 15.24
N LEU A 18 4.32 5.35 15.94
CA LEU A 18 4.84 6.10 17.08
C LEU A 18 4.99 5.26 18.36
N ASN A 19 4.15 4.23 18.54
CA ASN A 19 4.05 3.53 19.82
C ASN A 19 4.61 2.09 19.79
N TRP A 20 4.62 1.42 18.63
CA TRP A 20 4.92 -0.01 18.53
C TRP A 20 6.16 -0.34 17.70
N GLY A 21 6.78 0.65 17.06
CA GLY A 21 8.01 0.45 16.29
C GLY A 21 7.82 -0.45 15.07
N ILE A 22 6.67 -0.36 14.38
CA ILE A 22 6.44 -1.07 13.12
C ILE A 22 7.45 -0.62 12.06
N ASN A 23 7.81 -1.54 11.16
CA ASN A 23 8.79 -1.35 10.09
C ASN A 23 8.14 -1.09 8.73
N GLY A 24 6.82 -1.17 8.64
CA GLY A 24 6.09 -0.93 7.40
C GLY A 24 4.61 -1.17 7.54
N VAL A 25 3.89 -0.98 6.45
CA VAL A 25 2.44 -1.25 6.36
C VAL A 25 2.18 -2.18 5.19
N THR A 26 1.22 -3.07 5.35
CA THR A 26 0.59 -3.79 4.24
C THR A 26 -0.84 -3.32 4.09
N SER A 27 -1.25 -3.10 2.84
CA SER A 27 -2.62 -2.75 2.49
C SER A 27 -3.13 -3.66 1.37
N ASN A 28 -4.44 -3.67 1.19
CA ASN A 28 -5.15 -4.36 0.14
C ASN A 28 -6.46 -3.61 -0.16
N PRO A 29 -7.18 -3.93 -1.25
CA PRO A 29 -8.40 -3.22 -1.61
C PRO A 29 -9.50 -3.27 -0.54
N ARG A 30 -9.54 -4.33 0.29
CA ARG A 30 -10.53 -4.48 1.37
C ARG A 30 -10.24 -3.53 2.53
N HIS A 31 -8.97 -3.36 2.92
CA HIS A 31 -8.58 -2.40 3.96
C HIS A 31 -8.86 -0.96 3.54
N ILE A 32 -8.57 -0.64 2.28
CA ILE A 32 -8.86 0.67 1.70
C ILE A 32 -10.37 0.92 1.66
N LEU A 33 -11.18 -0.07 1.28
CA LEU A 33 -12.64 0.03 1.33
C LEU A 33 -13.13 0.25 2.76
N ALA A 34 -12.58 -0.48 3.73
CA ALA A 34 -12.92 -0.35 5.15
C ALA A 34 -12.51 1.01 5.75
N SER A 35 -11.61 1.75 5.12
CA SER A 35 -11.28 3.13 5.53
C SER A 35 -12.39 4.14 5.15
N GLY A 36 -13.36 3.75 4.31
CA GLY A 36 -14.46 4.61 3.88
C GLY A 36 -14.07 5.73 2.92
N LYS A 37 -12.86 5.69 2.35
CA LYS A 37 -12.32 6.72 1.45
C LYS A 37 -12.08 6.17 0.04
N PRO A 38 -12.07 7.03 -1.00
CA PRO A 38 -11.70 6.61 -2.35
C PRO A 38 -10.26 6.08 -2.39
N PHE A 39 -10.03 5.04 -3.20
CA PHE A 39 -8.73 4.35 -3.29
C PHE A 39 -7.54 5.30 -3.47
N PHE A 40 -7.56 6.14 -4.52
CA PHE A 40 -6.47 7.09 -4.79
C PHE A 40 -6.36 8.22 -3.75
N SER A 41 -7.36 8.42 -2.89
CA SER A 41 -7.21 9.32 -1.73
C SER A 41 -6.32 8.67 -0.68
N VAL A 42 -6.64 7.43 -0.29
CA VAL A 42 -5.89 6.67 0.73
C VAL A 42 -4.45 6.44 0.29
N ILE A 43 -4.25 6.03 -0.97
CA ILE A 43 -2.90 5.83 -1.51
C ILE A 43 -2.07 7.13 -1.45
N ARG A 44 -2.64 8.28 -1.80
CA ARG A 44 -1.93 9.56 -1.69
C ARG A 44 -1.65 9.96 -0.25
N GLU A 45 -2.59 9.71 0.66
CA GLU A 45 -2.38 9.96 2.09
C GLU A 45 -1.22 9.10 2.64
N LEU A 46 -1.16 7.82 2.28
CA LEU A 46 -0.07 6.91 2.65
C LEU A 46 1.28 7.38 2.12
N ALA A 47 1.32 7.80 0.85
CA ALA A 47 2.53 8.32 0.20
C ALA A 47 3.07 9.57 0.92
N GLU A 48 2.19 10.51 1.25
CA GLU A 48 2.59 11.77 1.90
C GLU A 48 2.93 11.58 3.39
N GLU A 49 2.25 10.70 4.13
CA GLU A 49 2.51 10.45 5.56
C GLU A 49 3.96 10.00 5.83
N PHE A 50 4.52 9.20 4.92
CA PHE A 50 5.86 8.62 5.07
C PHE A 50 6.89 9.16 4.08
N LYS A 51 6.55 10.24 3.36
CA LYS A 51 7.46 10.85 2.37
C LYS A 51 8.80 11.21 2.98
N GLY A 52 9.88 10.82 2.30
CA GLY A 52 11.26 11.05 2.75
C GLY A 52 11.69 10.20 3.94
N ARG A 53 10.92 9.18 4.32
CA ARG A 53 11.28 8.18 5.33
C ARG A 53 11.43 6.82 4.67
N ASP A 54 12.43 6.06 5.10
CA ASP A 54 12.57 4.65 4.74
C ASP A 54 11.51 3.83 5.49
N PHE A 55 10.33 3.70 4.87
CA PHE A 55 9.19 3.02 5.45
C PHE A 55 8.37 2.33 4.36
N PRO A 56 8.56 1.02 4.12
CA PRO A 56 7.87 0.29 3.06
C PRO A 56 6.35 0.21 3.30
N ILE A 57 5.58 0.54 2.25
CA ILE A 57 4.13 0.46 2.22
C ILE A 57 3.72 -0.45 1.08
N SER A 58 3.20 -1.63 1.41
CA SER A 58 2.76 -2.58 0.40
C SER A 58 1.35 -2.23 -0.08
N VAL A 59 1.19 -1.94 -1.36
CA VAL A 59 -0.11 -1.63 -1.99
C VAL A 59 -0.38 -2.61 -3.12
N GLU A 60 -1.63 -2.98 -3.32
CA GLU A 60 -2.01 -4.02 -4.28
C GLU A 60 -2.59 -3.41 -5.55
N ILE A 61 -2.20 -3.97 -6.70
CA ILE A 61 -2.86 -3.69 -7.99
C ILE A 61 -4.30 -4.19 -7.97
N ASN A 62 -5.07 -3.88 -9.01
CA ASN A 62 -6.38 -4.52 -9.18
C ASN A 62 -6.21 -6.06 -9.29
N PRO A 63 -6.73 -6.85 -8.33
CA PRO A 63 -6.53 -8.30 -8.30
C PRO A 63 -7.34 -9.04 -9.39
N HIS A 64 -8.20 -8.34 -10.12
CA HIS A 64 -9.01 -8.90 -11.21
C HIS A 64 -8.38 -8.74 -12.60
N LEU A 65 -7.13 -8.29 -12.68
CA LEU A 65 -6.41 -8.25 -13.95
C LEU A 65 -5.98 -9.66 -14.36
N GLU A 66 -6.25 -10.04 -15.61
CA GLU A 66 -6.02 -11.39 -16.13
C GLU A 66 -4.87 -11.46 -17.16
N ASP A 67 -4.03 -10.43 -17.23
CA ASP A 67 -2.84 -10.42 -18.10
C ASP A 67 -1.66 -9.66 -17.46
N ALA A 68 -0.44 -10.17 -17.62
CA ALA A 68 0.78 -9.56 -17.06
C ALA A 68 1.02 -8.11 -17.54
N LYS A 69 0.65 -7.75 -18.77
CA LYS A 69 0.92 -6.40 -19.29
C LYS A 69 0.09 -5.36 -18.56
N SER A 70 -1.19 -5.65 -18.30
CA SER A 70 -2.06 -4.81 -17.49
C SER A 70 -1.59 -4.75 -16.04
N MET A 71 -1.17 -5.88 -15.46
CA MET A 71 -0.60 -5.91 -14.10
C MET A 71 0.63 -5.01 -13.96
N VAL A 72 1.57 -5.10 -14.91
CA VAL A 72 2.77 -4.24 -14.94
C VAL A 72 2.40 -2.77 -15.13
N THR A 73 1.40 -2.47 -15.95
CA THR A 73 0.95 -1.09 -16.18
C THR A 73 0.36 -0.48 -14.91
N ASP A 74 -0.51 -1.21 -14.21
CA ASP A 74 -1.12 -0.76 -12.96
C ASP A 74 -0.06 -0.66 -11.84
N ALA A 75 0.86 -1.62 -11.78
CA ALA A 75 1.98 -1.60 -10.84
C ALA A 75 2.87 -0.37 -11.02
N ARG A 76 3.25 -0.03 -12.26
CA ARG A 76 4.05 1.17 -12.56
C ARG A 76 3.31 2.45 -12.20
N LYS A 77 2.00 2.49 -12.43
CA LYS A 77 1.17 3.63 -12.04
C LYS A 77 1.22 3.84 -10.53
N LEU A 78 0.99 2.80 -9.73
CA LEU A 78 1.07 2.89 -8.28
C LEU A 78 2.49 3.24 -7.81
N ALA A 79 3.52 2.53 -8.28
CA ALA A 79 4.92 2.75 -7.88
C ALA A 79 5.39 4.19 -8.15
N SER A 80 4.88 4.83 -9.21
CA SER A 80 5.22 6.23 -9.53
C SER A 80 4.72 7.25 -8.49
N MET A 81 3.81 6.86 -7.60
CA MET A 81 3.22 7.76 -6.60
C MET A 81 4.08 7.92 -5.33
N SER A 82 4.98 6.97 -5.03
CA SER A 82 5.85 7.04 -3.86
C SER A 82 7.02 6.06 -3.98
N GLU A 83 8.21 6.50 -3.57
CA GLU A 83 9.39 5.63 -3.46
C GLU A 83 9.23 4.53 -2.39
N ASN A 84 8.29 4.72 -1.45
CA ASN A 84 8.01 3.77 -0.38
C ASN A 84 7.11 2.60 -0.80
N PHE A 85 6.56 2.62 -2.02
CA PHE A 85 5.57 1.64 -2.42
C PHE A 85 6.20 0.33 -2.89
N VAL A 86 5.77 -0.75 -2.22
CA VAL A 86 6.05 -2.14 -2.62
C VAL A 86 4.79 -2.69 -3.25
N ILE A 87 4.83 -2.98 -4.55
CA ILE A 87 3.62 -3.39 -5.27
C ILE A 87 3.35 -4.88 -5.07
N LYS A 88 2.21 -5.19 -4.47
CA LYS A 88 1.70 -6.56 -4.34
C LYS A 88 1.06 -6.98 -5.65
N ILE A 89 1.52 -8.12 -6.16
CA ILE A 89 0.99 -8.80 -7.34
C ILE A 89 0.34 -10.10 -6.87
N PRO A 90 -0.88 -10.44 -7.32
CA PRO A 90 -1.48 -11.74 -7.01
C PRO A 90 -0.60 -12.85 -7.59
N CYS A 91 -0.44 -13.95 -6.83
CA CYS A 91 0.35 -15.09 -7.28
C CYS A 91 -0.47 -15.96 -8.24
N THR A 92 -0.46 -15.61 -9.52
CA THR A 92 -1.19 -16.28 -10.58
C THR A 92 -0.30 -16.48 -11.82
N GLU A 93 -0.72 -17.28 -12.79
CA GLU A 93 0.12 -17.69 -13.94
C GLU A 93 0.38 -16.58 -14.97
N GLN A 94 -0.50 -15.57 -14.99
CA GLN A 94 -0.55 -14.49 -15.98
C GLN A 94 0.77 -13.72 -16.18
#